data_AF-A0A535ZX50-F1
#
_entry.id   AF-A0A535ZX50-F1
#
_cell.length_a   1.000
_cell.length_b   1.000
_cell.length_c   1.000
_cell.angle_alpha   90.00
_cell.angle_beta   90.00
_cell.angle_gamma   90.00
#
_symmetry.space_group_name_H-M   'P 1'
#
loop_
_entity.id
_entity.type
_entity.pdbx_description
1 polymer ?
#
loop_
_entity_poly.entity_id
_entity_poly.type
_entity_poly.pdbx_seq_one_letter_code
_entity_poly.pdbx_strand_id
1 'polypeptide(L)'
;MESQAPRVSVEGFDGPLDLLLELVEEKKLDILTVRLGDLADAYLARVRAMAELPADEVSAFLALASRLVLLKARSLLPSLEPIPDEEGESEEDLRLRLLEYAI
;
A
#
# COMPACT_ATOMS: atom_id res chain seq x y z
N MET A 1 20.56 23.95 24.16
CA MET A 1 19.28 23.88 24.90
C MET A 1 18.18 23.94 23.86
N GLU A 2 18.06 22.90 23.03
CA GLU A 2 17.27 21.68 23.27
C GLU A 2 15.78 21.92 23.50
N SER A 3 15.01 21.34 22.56
CA SER A 3 13.78 20.58 22.78
C SER A 3 12.43 21.30 22.72
N GLN A 4 11.78 21.16 21.57
CA GLN A 4 10.35 20.86 21.46
C GLN A 4 10.08 20.24 20.06
N ALA A 5 9.50 19.05 19.88
CA ALA A 5 8.72 18.18 20.76
C ALA A 5 8.96 16.70 20.39
N PRO A 6 8.69 15.73 21.29
CA PRO A 6 8.73 14.32 20.92
C PRO A 6 7.70 14.05 19.81
N ARG A 7 8.11 13.43 18.70
CA ARG A 7 7.16 12.70 17.84
C ARG A 7 6.72 11.48 18.63
N VAL A 8 5.67 11.66 19.42
CA VAL A 8 4.95 10.57 20.07
C VAL A 8 4.07 9.97 18.99
N SER A 9 4.50 8.84 18.43
CA SER A 9 3.71 8.02 17.52
C SER A 9 2.70 7.22 18.34
N VAL A 10 1.41 7.54 18.21
CA VAL A 10 0.29 6.75 18.74
C VAL A 10 -0.93 6.95 17.83
N GLU A 11 -1.39 5.83 17.24
CA GLU A 11 -2.70 5.63 16.58
C GLU A 11 -2.95 6.33 15.23
N GLY A 12 -2.26 5.89 14.17
CA GLY A 12 -2.64 6.23 12.80
C GLY A 12 -1.46 6.10 11.85
N PHE A 13 -1.67 5.40 10.73
CA PHE A 13 -0.67 5.22 9.70
C PHE A 13 -0.37 6.59 9.07
N ASP A 14 0.90 6.99 8.98
CA ASP A 14 1.31 8.25 8.32
C ASP A 14 0.97 8.27 6.81
N GLY A 15 0.47 7.15 6.27
CA GLY A 15 -0.24 7.09 5.01
C GLY A 15 -0.47 5.66 4.51
N PRO A 16 -1.07 5.50 3.33
CA PRO A 16 -1.28 4.19 2.71
C PRO A 16 0.04 3.50 2.34
N LEU A 17 1.09 4.25 1.98
CA LEU A 17 2.40 3.67 1.66
C LEU A 17 3.11 3.13 2.89
N ASP A 18 3.03 3.83 4.03
CA ASP A 18 3.59 3.36 5.30
C ASP A 18 3.00 2.03 5.72
N LEU A 19 1.68 1.91 5.66
CA LEU A 19 1.01 0.64 5.93
C LEU A 19 1.55 -0.47 5.03
N LEU A 20 1.76 -0.18 3.75
CA LEU A 20 2.25 -1.20 2.81
C LEU A 20 3.69 -1.60 3.13
N LEU A 21 4.56 -0.66 3.51
CA LEU A 21 5.94 -0.93 3.95
C LEU A 21 5.97 -1.76 5.23
N GLU A 22 5.18 -1.40 6.24
CA GLU A 22 5.04 -2.19 7.47
C GLU A 22 4.61 -3.63 7.18
N LEU A 23 3.68 -3.84 6.25
CA LEU A 23 3.23 -5.19 5.88
C LEU A 23 4.32 -6.01 5.20
N VAL A 24 5.20 -5.36 4.41
CA VAL A 24 6.36 -6.00 3.79
C VAL A 24 7.37 -6.40 4.87
N GLU A 25 7.64 -5.52 5.83
CA GLU A 25 8.53 -5.78 6.96
C GLU A 25 8.00 -6.87 7.90
N GLU A 26 6.73 -6.79 8.30
CA GLU A 26 6.06 -7.74 9.21
C GLU A 26 6.11 -9.17 8.64
N LYS A 27 5.92 -9.30 7.32
CA LYS A 27 5.99 -10.57 6.61
C LYS A 27 7.40 -10.99 6.24
N LYS A 28 8.42 -10.18 6.54
CA LYS A 28 9.84 -10.39 6.18
C LYS A 28 10.03 -10.62 4.68
N LEU A 29 9.30 -9.85 3.87
CA LEU A 29 9.37 -9.89 2.42
C LEU A 29 10.39 -8.87 1.93
N ASP A 30 11.00 -9.15 0.79
CA ASP A 30 11.90 -8.22 0.13
C ASP A 30 11.11 -7.32 -0.82
N ILE A 31 11.09 -6.01 -0.54
CA ILE A 31 10.37 -4.99 -1.32
C ILE A 31 10.80 -4.96 -2.79
N LEU A 32 11.98 -5.47 -3.15
CA LEU A 32 12.48 -5.50 -4.53
C LEU A 32 11.95 -6.69 -5.33
N THR A 33 11.48 -7.75 -4.66
CA THR A 33 11.11 -9.01 -5.31
C THR A 33 9.69 -9.48 -4.99
N VAL A 34 9.10 -9.00 -3.89
CA VAL A 34 7.72 -9.32 -3.52
C VAL A 34 6.74 -8.87 -4.59
N ARG A 35 5.73 -9.68 -4.90
CA ARG A 35 4.60 -9.24 -5.71
C ARG A 35 3.67 -8.40 -4.86
N LEU A 36 3.48 -7.13 -5.22
CA LEU A 36 2.69 -6.21 -4.40
C LEU A 36 1.22 -6.65 -4.32
N GLY A 37 0.69 -7.26 -5.37
CA GLY A 37 -0.65 -7.85 -5.36
C GLY A 37 -0.88 -8.91 -4.27
N ASP A 38 0.17 -9.62 -3.83
CA ASP A 38 0.05 -10.63 -2.76
C ASP A 38 -0.21 -9.98 -1.39
N LEU A 39 0.04 -8.68 -1.24
CA LEU A 39 -0.22 -7.91 -0.02
C LEU A 39 -1.64 -7.37 0.08
N ALA A 40 -2.45 -7.46 -1.00
CA ALA A 40 -3.78 -6.86 -1.07
C ALA A 40 -4.71 -7.28 0.09
N ASP A 41 -4.73 -8.56 0.44
CA ASP A 41 -5.58 -9.06 1.52
C ASP A 41 -5.15 -8.53 2.89
N ALA A 42 -3.85 -8.50 3.14
CA ALA A 42 -3.29 -8.02 4.41
C ALA A 42 -3.51 -6.51 4.57
N TYR A 43 -3.34 -5.77 3.47
CA TYR A 43 -3.61 -4.34 3.40
C TYR A 43 -5.08 -4.04 3.69
N LEU A 44 -6.00 -4.71 2.98
CA LEU A 44 -7.45 -4.56 3.20
C LEU A 44 -7.86 -4.95 4.62
N ALA A 45 -7.27 -6.00 5.19
CA ALA A 45 -7.54 -6.42 6.56
C ALA A 45 -7.15 -5.33 7.56
N ARG A 46 -5.98 -4.70 7.38
CA ARG A 46 -5.55 -3.61 8.26
C ARG A 46 -6.42 -2.36 8.08
N VAL A 47 -6.73 -1.97 6.84
CA VAL A 47 -7.64 -0.83 6.55
C VAL A 47 -9.02 -1.04 7.20
N ARG A 48 -9.57 -2.26 7.16
CA ARG A 48 -10.86 -2.56 7.82
C ARG A 48 -10.78 -2.58 9.35
N ALA A 49 -9.61 -2.85 9.92
CA ALA A 49 -9.38 -2.86 11.35
C ALA A 49 -9.18 -1.44 11.92
N MET A 50 -8.91 -0.44 11.07
CA MET A 50 -8.88 0.95 11.47
C MET A 50 -10.32 1.42 11.72
N ALA A 51 -10.67 1.61 12.99
CA ALA A 51 -12.06 1.86 13.39
C ALA A 51 -12.61 3.19 12.86
N GLU A 52 -11.77 4.19 12.60
CA GLU A 52 -12.19 5.53 12.15
C GLU A 52 -11.09 6.18 11.31
N LEU A 53 -10.99 5.82 10.03
CA LEU A 53 -10.18 6.61 9.10
C LEU A 53 -10.87 7.95 8.83
N PRO A 54 -10.17 9.10 8.95
CA PRO A 54 -10.69 10.39 8.53
C PRO A 54 -11.15 10.33 7.07
N ALA A 55 -12.33 10.88 6.76
CA ALA A 55 -12.94 10.76 5.43
C ALA A 55 -12.04 11.31 4.30
N ASP A 56 -11.21 12.30 4.63
CA ASP A 56 -10.16 12.89 3.81
C ASP A 56 -9.03 11.91 3.48
N GLU A 57 -8.66 11.03 4.41
CA GLU A 57 -7.60 10.03 4.22
C GLU A 57 -8.09 8.72 3.59
N VAL A 58 -9.34 8.33 3.85
CA VAL A 58 -9.96 7.10 3.31
C VAL A 58 -9.77 6.98 1.80
N SER A 59 -9.86 8.10 1.07
CA SER A 59 -9.71 8.12 -0.39
C SER A 59 -8.37 7.55 -0.85
N ALA A 60 -7.27 7.90 -0.17
CA ALA A 60 -5.92 7.46 -0.50
C ALA A 60 -5.71 5.97 -0.17
N PHE A 61 -6.25 5.51 0.97
CA PHE A 61 -6.23 4.09 1.33
C PHE A 61 -7.02 3.24 0.34
N LEU A 62 -8.21 3.68 -0.06
CA LEU A 62 -9.03 2.98 -1.05
C LEU A 62 -8.38 2.98 -2.44
N ALA A 63 -7.71 4.07 -2.84
CA ALA A 63 -6.98 4.14 -4.09
C ALA A 63 -5.83 3.12 -4.13
N LEU A 64 -5.04 3.01 -3.06
CA LEU A 64 -3.98 2.00 -2.99
C LEU A 64 -4.57 0.57 -2.89
N ALA A 65 -5.63 0.38 -2.10
CA ALA A 65 -6.29 -0.92 -1.97
C ALA A 65 -6.84 -1.42 -3.31
N SER A 66 -7.52 -0.57 -4.08
CA SER A 66 -8.04 -0.92 -5.40
C SER A 66 -6.90 -1.29 -6.36
N ARG A 67 -5.77 -0.57 -6.27
CA ARG A 67 -4.59 -0.89 -7.06
C ARG A 67 -4.01 -2.26 -6.72
N LEU A 68 -3.82 -2.56 -5.43
CA LEU A 68 -3.32 -3.87 -4.99
C LEU A 68 -4.25 -5.02 -5.42
N VAL A 69 -5.57 -4.82 -5.33
CA VAL A 69 -6.56 -5.80 -5.80
C VAL A 69 -6.46 -6.03 -7.31
N LEU A 70 -6.29 -4.97 -8.09
CA LEU A 70 -6.10 -5.07 -9.54
C LEU A 70 -4.82 -5.83 -9.89
N LEU A 71 -3.72 -5.55 -9.21
CA LEU A 71 -2.46 -6.28 -9.36
C LEU A 71 -2.63 -7.77 -9.05
N LYS A 72 -3.31 -8.09 -7.94
CA LYS A 72 -3.63 -9.47 -7.56
C LYS A 72 -4.48 -10.17 -8.62
N ALA A 73 -5.53 -9.53 -9.12
CA ALA A 73 -6.40 -10.09 -10.15
C ALA A 73 -5.63 -10.42 -11.43
N ARG A 74 -4.76 -9.51 -11.89
CA ARG A 74 -3.90 -9.73 -13.07
C ARG A 74 -2.93 -10.87 -12.89
N SER A 75 -2.31 -10.98 -11.71
CA SER A 75 -1.42 -12.10 -11.41
C SER A 75 -2.15 -13.44 -11.38
N LEU A 76 -3.42 -13.48 -10.98
CA LEU A 76 -4.24 -14.69 -10.93
C LEU A 76 -4.89 -15.05 -12.26
N LEU A 77 -5.06 -14.09 -13.16
CA LEU A 77 -5.79 -14.26 -14.43
C LEU A 77 -4.91 -13.87 -15.64
N PRO A 78 -3.76 -14.53 -15.87
CA PRO A 78 -2.82 -14.15 -16.93
C PRO A 78 -3.36 -14.37 -18.36
N SER A 79 -4.45 -15.12 -18.50
CA SER A 79 -5.10 -15.42 -19.78
C SER A 79 -6.23 -14.47 -20.15
N LEU A 80 -6.55 -13.47 -19.31
CA LEU A 80 -7.46 -12.40 -19.70
C LEU A 80 -6.73 -11.44 -20.64
N GLU A 81 -7.37 -11.12 -21.78
CA GLU A 81 -6.87 -10.06 -22.64
C GLU A 81 -6.74 -8.76 -21.81
N PRO A 82 -5.63 -8.02 -21.95
CA PRO A 82 -5.47 -6.74 -21.29
C PRO A 82 -6.68 -5.85 -21.58
N ILE A 83 -7.31 -5.31 -20.54
CA ILE A 83 -8.40 -4.36 -20.70
C ILE A 83 -7.80 -3.11 -21.38
N PRO A 84 -8.27 -2.71 -22.59
CA PRO A 84 -7.60 -1.71 -23.43
C PRO A 84 -7.43 -0.32 -22.80
N ASP A 85 -8.21 0.00 -21.78
CA ASP A 85 -8.24 1.32 -21.10
C ASP A 85 -7.79 1.25 -19.62
N GLU A 86 -6.95 0.27 -19.24
CA GLU A 86 -6.29 0.27 -17.93
C GLU A 86 -5.17 1.33 -17.87
N GLU A 87 -5.53 2.62 -17.89
CA GLU A 87 -4.64 3.72 -17.52
C GLU A 87 -4.45 3.71 -16.00
N GLY A 88 -3.44 2.98 -15.51
CA GLY A 88 -3.11 2.92 -14.09
C GLY A 88 -1.61 2.70 -13.84
N GLU A 89 -1.11 3.33 -12.77
CA GLU A 89 0.27 3.19 -12.24
C GLU A 89 0.71 1.73 -12.21
N SER A 90 1.70 1.27 -12.98
CA SER A 90 2.12 -0.15 -13.02
C SER A 90 2.60 -0.70 -11.66
N GLU A 91 2.80 -2.02 -11.54
CA GLU A 91 3.40 -2.58 -10.31
C GLU A 91 4.82 -2.05 -10.11
N GLU A 92 5.60 -1.89 -11.20
CA GLU A 92 6.91 -1.25 -11.13
C GLU A 92 6.82 0.22 -10.67
N ASP A 93 5.86 0.99 -11.17
CA ASP A 93 5.68 2.40 -10.76
C ASP A 93 5.35 2.50 -9.27
N LEU A 94 4.44 1.67 -8.78
CA LEU A 94 4.10 1.63 -7.35
C LEU A 94 5.32 1.22 -6.50
N ARG A 95 6.12 0.26 -6.99
CA ARG A 95 7.36 -0.14 -6.31
C ARG A 95 8.38 1.00 -6.25
N LEU A 96 8.59 1.71 -7.35
CA LEU A 96 9.50 2.86 -7.39
C LEU A 96 9.09 3.92 -6.38
N ARG A 97 7.79 4.20 -6.30
CA ARG A 97 7.24 5.15 -5.32
C ARG A 97 7.41 4.68 -3.88
N LEU A 98 7.28 3.38 -3.60
CA LEU A 98 7.57 2.81 -2.28
C LEU A 98 9.05 2.93 -1.92
N LEU A 99 9.95 2.73 -2.90
CA LEU A 99 11.39 2.90 -2.69
C LEU A 99 11.76 4.36 -2.45
N GLU A 100 11.16 5.30 -3.18
CA GLU A 100 11.36 6.74 -2.95
C GLU A 100 10.87 7.17 -1.57
N TYR A 101 9.76 6.60 -1.11
CA TYR A 101 9.19 6.88 0.21
C TYR A 101 10.03 6.32 1.37
N ALA A 102 10.71 5.19 1.15
CA ALA A 102 11.52 4.51 2.17
C ALA A 102 12.92 5.14 2.39
N ILE A 103 13.29 6.18 1.62
CA ILE A 103 14.59 6.89 1.69
C ILE A 103 14.47 8.15 2.53
#